data_AF-A0A317C9A4-F1
#
_entry.id   AF-A0A317C9A4-F1
#
_cell.length_a   1.000
_cell.length_b   1.000
_cell.length_c   1.000
_cell.angle_alpha   90.00
_cell.angle_beta   90.00
_cell.angle_gamma   90.00
#
_symmetry.space_group_name_H-M   'P 1'
#
loop_
_entity.id
_entity.type
_entity.pdbx_description
1 polymer ?
#
loop_
_entity_poly.entity_id
_entity_poly.type
_entity_poly.pdbx_seq_one_letter_code
_entity_poly.pdbx_strand_id
1 'polypeptide(L)'
;MNVVVSTHTVAMDAHIVKGRLEAEGIPATLEDDQYITMDWFLSSELGGVKVSVPEAFVDEAIEILELTDNDEYQISKLDSEALPEAVAADFIPEVPMRCPKCDSYKISKLEWMRNLSLIVLYFFQSPLAFSQRYYSCDDCGHVFRSDKGVFSSASRSIVFVLSLLLAMFMVFVLFFLAPTTAITSHDRTALT
;
A
#
# COMPACT_ATOMS: atom_id res chain seq x y z
N MET A 1 31.81 11.12 21.92
CA MET A 1 30.35 11.18 22.06
C MET A 1 29.77 10.97 20.66
N ASN A 2 28.64 10.30 20.49
CA ASN A 2 27.93 10.27 19.21
C ASN A 2 26.86 11.36 19.22
N VAL A 3 26.65 12.01 18.07
CA VAL A 3 25.68 13.09 17.88
C VAL A 3 24.80 12.72 16.69
N VAL A 4 23.49 12.95 16.83
CA VAL A 4 22.51 12.70 15.77
C VAL A 4 22.61 13.79 14.70
N VAL A 5 22.76 13.39 13.44
CA VAL A 5 22.91 14.29 12.28
C VAL A 5 21.67 14.30 11.37
N SER A 6 20.96 13.18 11.27
CA SER A 6 19.72 13.09 10.48
C SER A 6 18.74 12.10 11.10
N THR A 7 17.48 12.17 10.68
CA THR A 7 16.42 11.29 11.18
C THR A 7 15.44 10.95 10.06
N HIS A 8 15.12 9.67 9.91
CA HIS A 8 14.30 9.15 8.81
C HIS A 8 13.18 8.26 9.32
N THR A 9 11.99 8.39 8.75
CA THR A 9 10.84 7.53 9.09
C THR A 9 11.01 6.12 8.56
N VAL A 10 11.71 5.96 7.43
CA VAL A 10 12.01 4.68 6.79
C VAL A 10 13.40 4.20 7.17
N ALA A 11 13.50 2.95 7.65
CA ALA A 11 14.78 2.32 7.94
C ALA A 11 15.71 2.28 6.71
N MET A 12 15.15 1.98 5.53
CA MET A 12 15.89 1.96 4.28
C MET A 12 16.59 3.29 3.96
N ASP A 13 15.91 4.42 4.14
CA ASP A 13 16.49 5.75 3.91
C ASP A 13 17.67 6.02 4.85
N ALA A 14 17.55 5.63 6.12
CA ALA A 14 18.63 5.76 7.10
C ALA A 14 19.86 4.90 6.72
N HIS A 15 19.66 3.68 6.21
CA HIS A 15 20.75 2.83 5.71
C HIS A 15 21.44 3.43 4.49
N ILE A 16 20.70 4.10 3.59
CA ILE A 16 21.29 4.81 2.44
C ILE A 16 22.20 5.95 2.93
N VAL A 17 21.70 6.75 3.88
CA VAL A 17 22.47 7.86 4.45
C VAL A 17 23.71 7.37 5.19
N LYS A 18 23.59 6.31 5.99
CA LYS A 18 24.73 5.65 6.62
C LYS A 18 25.76 5.20 5.59
N GLY A 19 25.32 4.49 4.55
CA GLY A 19 26.22 3.99 3.50
C GLY A 19 26.97 5.11 2.78
N ARG A 20 26.34 6.28 2.60
CA ARG A 20 26.98 7.46 2.01
C ARG A 20 28.05 8.04 2.94
N LEU A 21 27.73 8.27 4.21
CA LEU A 21 28.71 8.75 5.19
C LEU A 21 29.90 7.78 5.31
N GLU A 22 29.65 6.47 5.35
CA GLU A 22 30.70 5.46 5.40
C GLU A 22 31.56 5.43 4.12
N ALA A 23 30.98 5.70 2.95
CA ALA A 23 31.72 5.79 1.69
C ALA A 23 32.70 6.98 1.67
N GLU A 24 32.40 8.04 2.42
CA GLU A 24 33.26 9.21 2.60
C GLU A 24 34.23 9.06 3.77
N GLY A 25 34.23 7.90 4.43
CA GLY A 25 35.12 7.59 5.55
C GLY A 25 34.62 8.04 6.91
N ILE A 26 33.37 8.50 7.01
CA ILE A 26 32.74 8.92 8.27
C ILE A 26 32.02 7.73 8.90
N PRO A 27 32.42 7.27 10.10
CA PRO A 27 31.73 6.18 10.77
C PRO A 27 30.34 6.63 11.24
N ALA A 28 29.29 6.00 10.72
CA ALA A 28 27.89 6.29 11.06
C ALA A 28 27.21 5.09 11.75
N THR A 29 26.39 5.38 12.76
CA THR A 29 25.62 4.38 13.53
C THR A 29 24.13 4.74 13.52
N LEU A 30 23.27 3.73 13.42
CA LEU A 30 21.82 3.91 13.46
C LEU A 30 21.27 3.60 14.85
N GLU A 31 20.45 4.50 15.37
CA GLU A 31 19.63 4.26 16.57
C GLU A 31 18.20 3.93 16.15
N ASP A 32 17.53 3.05 16.89
CA ASP A 32 16.11 2.65 16.72
C ASP A 32 15.77 1.86 15.42
N ASP A 33 16.76 1.52 14.59
CA ASP A 33 16.62 0.79 13.31
C ASP A 33 15.88 -0.55 13.46
N GLN A 34 16.27 -1.37 14.45
CA GLN A 34 15.69 -2.70 14.63
C GLN A 34 14.22 -2.64 15.05
N TYR A 35 13.82 -1.63 15.82
CA TYR A 35 12.44 -1.46 16.26
C TYR A 35 11.53 -1.03 15.11
N ILE A 36 11.97 -0.05 14.32
CA ILE A 36 11.21 0.47 13.18
C ILE A 36 11.13 -0.54 12.03
N THR A 37 12.17 -1.36 11.84
CA THR A 37 12.13 -2.47 10.89
C THR A 37 11.11 -3.54 11.28
N MET A 38 10.93 -3.80 12.58
CA MET A 38 9.97 -4.79 13.06
C MET A 38 8.52 -4.27 13.02
N ASP A 39 8.31 -3.00 13.41
CA ASP A 39 7.00 -2.36 13.37
C ASP A 39 7.12 -0.93 12.84
N TRP A 40 6.67 -0.74 11.61
CA TRP A 40 6.63 0.55 10.94
C TRP A 40 5.83 1.61 11.71
N PHE A 41 4.79 1.21 12.46
CA PHE A 41 3.93 2.15 13.19
C PHE A 41 4.70 2.92 14.28
N LEU A 42 5.74 2.29 14.84
CA LEU A 42 6.61 2.91 15.84
C LEU A 42 7.46 4.06 15.30
N SER A 43 7.62 4.19 13.97
CA SER A 43 8.37 5.30 13.35
C SER A 43 7.79 6.67 13.73
N SER A 44 6.46 6.78 13.82
CA SER A 44 5.78 8.04 14.16
C SER A 44 5.88 8.38 15.65
N GLU A 45 6.06 7.38 16.51
CA GLU A 45 6.08 7.55 17.98
C GLU A 45 7.51 7.73 18.51
N LEU A 46 8.48 6.99 17.96
CA LEU A 46 9.90 7.05 18.34
C LEU A 46 10.68 8.16 17.63
N GLY A 47 10.03 8.84 16.67
CA GLY A 47 10.62 9.92 15.90
C GLY A 47 11.48 9.45 14.73
N GLY A 48 11.43 8.17 14.34
CA GLY A 48 12.20 7.63 13.22
C GLY A 48 13.57 7.06 13.61
N VAL A 49 14.26 6.49 12.63
CA VAL A 49 15.63 5.97 12.73
C VAL A 49 16.60 7.15 12.71
N LYS A 50 17.43 7.27 13.75
CA LYS A 50 18.38 8.38 13.89
C LYS A 50 19.75 7.95 13.41
N VAL A 51 20.36 8.72 12.52
CA VAL A 51 21.74 8.52 12.08
C VAL A 51 22.63 9.36 12.97
N SER A 52 23.62 8.72 13.61
CA SER A 52 24.57 9.37 14.50
C SER A 52 26.02 9.16 14.05
N VAL A 53 26.85 10.17 14.25
CA VAL A 53 28.30 10.14 13.96
C VAL A 53 29.09 10.58 15.19
N PRO A 54 30.38 10.21 15.32
CA PRO A 54 31.22 10.76 16.37
C PRO A 54 31.34 12.27 16.23
N GLU A 55 31.40 12.95 17.37
CA GLU A 55 31.45 14.43 17.47
C GLU A 55 32.53 15.09 16.60
N ALA A 56 33.65 14.40 16.35
CA ALA A 56 34.73 14.90 15.50
C ALA A 56 34.37 15.06 14.01
N PHE A 57 33.31 14.37 13.54
CA PHE A 57 32.91 14.33 12.13
C PHE A 57 31.54 14.96 11.89
N VAL A 58 30.97 15.65 12.89
CA VAL A 58 29.61 16.22 12.78
C VAL A 58 29.53 17.27 11.68
N ASP A 59 30.49 18.20 11.63
CA ASP A 59 30.48 19.29 10.65
C ASP A 59 30.63 18.74 9.22
N GLU A 60 31.55 17.78 9.03
CA GLU A 60 31.80 17.11 7.75
C GLU A 60 30.57 16.30 7.29
N ALA A 61 29.94 15.57 8.22
CA ALA A 61 28.73 14.80 7.92
C ALA A 61 27.57 15.70 7.48
N ILE A 62 27.37 16.85 8.14
CA ILE A 62 26.31 17.80 7.77
C ILE A 62 26.56 18.37 6.37
N GLU A 63 27.79 18.77 6.06
CA GLU A 63 28.16 19.30 4.74
C GLU A 63 27.84 18.31 3.62
N ILE A 64 28.16 17.03 3.81
CA ILE A 64 27.90 15.95 2.84
C ILE A 64 26.39 15.74 2.63
N LEU A 65 25.62 15.75 3.72
CA LEU A 65 24.18 15.56 3.65
C LEU A 65 23.50 16.73 2.94
N GLU A 66 23.91 17.97 3.23
CA GLU A 66 23.39 19.17 2.57
C GLU A 66 23.71 19.21 1.07
N LEU A 67 24.91 18.80 0.67
CA LEU A 67 25.27 18.67 -0.75
C LEU A 67 24.36 17.68 -1.47
N THR A 68 23.97 16.60 -0.80
CA THR A 68 23.19 15.55 -1.44
C THR A 68 21.68 15.76 -1.41
N ASP A 69 21.13 16.48 -0.42
CA ASP A 69 19.69 16.80 -0.40
C ASP A 69 19.29 17.74 -1.56
N ASN A 70 20.25 18.50 -2.10
CA ASN A 70 20.06 19.30 -3.31
C ASN A 70 20.08 18.44 -4.60
N ASP A 71 20.78 17.31 -4.57
CA ASP A 71 20.88 16.34 -5.66
C ASP A 71 19.98 15.11 -5.37
N GLU A 72 18.67 15.28 -5.54
CA GLU A 72 17.77 14.22 -6.01
C GLU A 72 17.82 12.85 -5.27
N TYR A 73 17.74 12.82 -3.93
CA TYR A 73 17.44 11.56 -3.20
C TYR A 73 16.30 11.72 -2.22
N GLN A 74 15.07 11.68 -2.75
CA GLN A 74 13.84 11.57 -1.95
C GLN A 74 13.12 10.25 -2.29
N ILE A 75 13.71 9.12 -1.90
CA ILE A 75 13.08 7.80 -2.02
C ILE A 75 11.85 7.70 -1.09
N SER A 76 11.76 8.52 -0.03
CA SER A 76 10.59 8.58 0.87
C SER A 76 9.35 9.29 0.30
N LYS A 77 9.40 9.90 -0.89
CA LYS A 77 8.20 10.48 -1.54
C LYS A 77 7.45 9.51 -2.46
N LEU A 78 7.84 8.24 -2.49
CA LEU A 78 7.19 7.23 -3.33
C LEU A 78 5.78 6.81 -2.88
N ASP A 79 5.28 7.35 -1.76
CA ASP A 79 3.93 7.03 -1.25
C ASP A 79 2.83 8.05 -1.63
N SER A 80 3.07 9.01 -2.53
CA SER A 80 1.93 9.80 -3.03
C SER A 80 1.88 10.11 -4.52
N GLU A 81 2.98 10.20 -5.26
CA GLU A 81 2.91 10.46 -6.70
C GLU A 81 4.20 10.01 -7.40
N ALA A 82 4.06 9.15 -8.41
CA ALA A 82 5.08 8.65 -9.35
C ALA A 82 6.13 7.64 -8.80
N LEU A 83 5.91 6.35 -9.07
CA LEU A 83 7.01 5.42 -9.33
C LEU A 83 7.60 5.72 -10.73
N PRO A 84 8.90 6.02 -10.87
CA PRO A 84 9.60 5.93 -12.14
C PRO A 84 9.90 4.46 -12.46
N GLU A 85 9.51 4.05 -13.66
CA GLU A 85 9.86 2.77 -14.29
C GLU A 85 11.39 2.65 -14.46
N ALA A 86 12.08 1.97 -13.54
CA ALA A 86 13.47 1.64 -13.79
C ALA A 86 13.99 0.34 -13.17
N VAL A 87 13.19 -0.55 -12.59
CA VAL A 87 13.72 -1.90 -12.24
C VAL A 87 12.64 -2.99 -12.25
N ALA A 88 12.27 -3.44 -13.45
CA ALA A 88 11.82 -4.82 -13.68
C ALA A 88 12.02 -5.15 -15.16
N ALA A 89 12.99 -6.00 -15.45
CA ALA A 89 13.35 -6.45 -16.79
C ALA A 89 12.21 -7.27 -17.42
N ASP A 90 11.22 -6.58 -18.01
CA ASP A 90 10.24 -7.06 -19.01
C ASP A 90 9.33 -5.86 -19.44
N PHE A 91 9.93 -4.69 -19.68
CA PHE A 91 9.18 -3.49 -20.08
C PHE A 91 8.66 -3.60 -21.52
N ILE A 92 7.40 -4.00 -21.66
CA ILE A 92 6.59 -3.73 -22.84
C ILE A 92 6.36 -2.21 -22.86
N PRO A 93 6.78 -1.45 -23.89
CA PRO A 93 6.51 -0.03 -23.96
C PRO A 93 5.00 0.18 -23.89
N GLU A 94 4.53 0.82 -22.83
CA GLU A 94 3.13 1.17 -22.70
C GLU A 94 2.78 2.20 -23.77
N VAL A 95 2.19 1.72 -24.86
CA VAL A 95 1.64 2.59 -25.92
C VAL A 95 0.75 3.63 -25.23
N PRO A 96 1.10 4.93 -25.31
CA PRO A 96 0.30 5.95 -24.67
C PRO A 96 -1.12 5.89 -25.24
N MET A 97 -2.09 5.68 -24.36
CA MET A 97 -3.48 5.56 -24.77
C MET A 97 -3.93 6.88 -25.40
N ARG A 98 -4.57 6.81 -26.57
CA ARG A 98 -5.16 7.96 -27.25
C ARG A 98 -6.68 7.87 -27.18
N CYS A 99 -7.35 9.01 -27.11
CA CYS A 99 -8.80 9.03 -27.14
C CYS A 99 -9.30 8.56 -28.54
N PRO A 100 -10.21 7.57 -28.63
CA PRO A 100 -10.71 7.06 -29.91
C PRO A 100 -11.55 8.08 -30.71
N LYS A 101 -11.92 9.21 -30.10
CA LYS A 101 -12.79 10.23 -30.71
C LYS A 101 -12.06 11.49 -31.15
N CYS A 102 -11.04 11.93 -30.41
CA CYS A 102 -10.37 13.21 -30.65
C CYS A 102 -8.84 13.13 -30.67
N ASP A 103 -8.27 11.92 -30.55
CA ASP A 103 -6.83 11.63 -30.55
C ASP A 103 -5.98 12.44 -29.53
N SER A 104 -6.63 13.08 -28.56
CA SER A 104 -5.93 13.82 -27.51
C SER A 104 -5.24 12.89 -26.52
N TYR A 105 -4.13 13.38 -25.98
CA TYR A 105 -3.32 12.77 -24.92
C TYR A 105 -3.82 13.14 -23.51
N LYS A 106 -4.67 14.16 -23.38
CA LYS A 106 -5.19 14.60 -22.08
C LYS A 106 -6.35 13.72 -21.65
N ILE A 107 -6.01 12.67 -20.90
CA ILE A 107 -6.94 11.67 -20.40
C ILE A 107 -6.86 11.65 -18.87
N SER A 108 -7.96 12.00 -18.23
CA SER A 108 -8.13 11.93 -16.79
C SER A 108 -8.74 10.58 -16.37
N LYS A 109 -8.34 10.08 -15.19
CA LYS A 109 -8.87 8.84 -14.59
C LYS A 109 -10.12 9.17 -13.77
N LEU A 110 -11.22 8.43 -13.97
CA LEU A 110 -12.41 8.57 -13.12
C LEU A 110 -12.28 7.69 -11.87
N GLU A 111 -11.99 8.33 -10.73
CA GLU A 111 -11.73 7.62 -9.47
C GLU A 111 -12.99 7.36 -8.64
N TRP A 112 -14.08 8.11 -8.86
CA TRP A 112 -15.31 7.99 -8.07
C TRP A 112 -15.93 6.58 -8.17
N MET A 113 -15.88 5.96 -9.35
CA MET A 113 -16.34 4.58 -9.56
C MET A 113 -15.45 3.54 -8.86
N ARG A 114 -14.15 3.82 -8.70
CA ARG A 114 -13.20 2.98 -7.96
C ARG A 114 -13.51 3.00 -6.47
N ASN A 115 -13.72 4.19 -5.91
CA ASN A 115 -14.01 4.37 -4.50
C ASN A 115 -15.36 3.73 -4.12
N LEU A 116 -16.38 3.84 -4.99
CA LEU A 116 -17.64 3.12 -4.82
C LEU A 116 -17.46 1.59 -4.87
N SER A 117 -16.63 1.08 -5.77
CA SER A 117 -16.31 -0.36 -5.79
C SER A 117 -15.63 -0.84 -4.51
N LEU A 118 -14.74 -0.02 -3.91
CA LEU A 118 -14.08 -0.35 -2.65
C LEU A 118 -15.05 -0.31 -1.47
N ILE A 119 -15.98 0.65 -1.47
CA ILE A 119 -17.07 0.71 -0.47
C ILE A 119 -17.96 -0.53 -0.58
N VAL A 120 -18.38 -0.91 -1.79
CA VAL A 120 -19.18 -2.14 -2.00
C VAL A 120 -18.42 -3.38 -1.57
N LEU A 121 -17.13 -3.48 -1.89
CA LEU A 121 -16.26 -4.59 -1.44
C LEU A 121 -16.20 -4.66 0.09
N TYR A 122 -16.04 -3.53 0.75
CA TYR A 122 -15.99 -3.43 2.22
C TYR A 122 -17.31 -3.87 2.86
N PHE A 123 -18.45 -3.41 2.35
CA PHE A 123 -19.76 -3.75 2.90
C PHE A 123 -20.22 -5.18 2.59
N PHE A 124 -19.88 -5.73 1.41
CA PHE A 124 -20.30 -7.07 1.01
C PHE A 124 -19.26 -8.16 1.30
N GLN A 125 -18.09 -7.79 1.84
CA GLN A 125 -16.97 -8.68 2.20
C GLN A 125 -16.64 -9.71 1.10
N SER A 126 -16.91 -9.35 -0.15
CA SER A 126 -16.86 -10.26 -1.29
C SER A 126 -15.56 -10.01 -2.04
N PRO A 127 -14.80 -11.06 -2.42
CA PRO A 127 -13.53 -10.95 -3.14
C PRO A 127 -13.73 -10.58 -4.62
N LEU A 128 -14.65 -9.67 -4.91
CA LEU A 128 -14.93 -9.23 -6.26
C LEU A 128 -14.04 -8.04 -6.60
N ALA A 129 -13.03 -8.30 -7.42
CA ALA A 129 -12.21 -7.29 -8.06
C ALA A 129 -13.02 -6.56 -9.16
N PHE A 130 -13.99 -5.73 -8.76
CA PHE A 130 -14.67 -4.76 -9.65
C PHE A 130 -13.78 -3.54 -9.94
N SER A 131 -12.50 -3.75 -10.24
CA SER A 131 -11.56 -2.70 -10.63
C SER A 131 -11.68 -2.41 -12.13
N GLN A 132 -12.83 -1.92 -12.58
CA GLN A 132 -12.97 -1.42 -13.94
C GLN A 132 -12.44 0.02 -13.99
N ARG A 133 -11.36 0.23 -14.73
CA ARG A 133 -10.76 1.56 -14.93
C ARG A 133 -11.50 2.27 -16.08
N TYR A 134 -12.23 3.33 -15.74
CA TYR A 134 -12.86 4.24 -16.69
C TYR A 134 -11.98 5.48 -16.88
N TYR A 135 -11.89 5.94 -18.12
CA TYR A 135 -11.11 7.11 -18.50
C TYR A 135 -12.03 8.13 -19.15
N SER A 136 -11.83 9.42 -18.85
CA SER A 136 -12.51 10.53 -19.53
C SER A 136 -11.47 11.36 -20.24
N CYS A 137 -11.77 11.76 -21.48
CA CYS A 137 -10.93 12.73 -22.18
C CYS A 137 -11.35 14.16 -21.81
N ASP A 138 -10.39 14.99 -21.42
CA ASP A 138 -10.68 16.36 -20.97
C ASP A 138 -11.07 17.29 -22.14
N ASP A 139 -10.61 17.00 -23.36
CA ASP A 139 -10.87 17.84 -24.53
C ASP A 139 -12.23 17.56 -25.19
N CYS A 140 -12.73 16.33 -25.12
CA CYS A 140 -13.99 15.94 -25.78
C CYS A 140 -15.08 15.38 -24.85
N GLY A 141 -14.76 15.15 -23.57
CA GLY A 141 -15.67 14.57 -22.59
C GLY A 141 -16.08 13.12 -22.88
N HIS A 142 -15.40 12.44 -23.81
CA HIS A 142 -15.73 11.07 -24.15
C HIS A 142 -15.20 10.10 -23.08
N VAL A 143 -16.12 9.35 -22.49
CA VAL A 143 -15.81 8.31 -21.51
C VAL A 143 -15.62 6.97 -22.22
N PHE A 144 -14.47 6.34 -22.04
CA PHE A 144 -14.15 5.04 -22.63
C PHE A 144 -13.43 4.13 -21.63
N ARG A 145 -13.40 2.84 -21.93
CA ARG A 145 -12.78 1.80 -21.10
C ARG A 145 -11.50 1.29 -21.77
N SER A 146 -10.43 1.14 -20.99
CA SER A 146 -9.22 0.48 -21.48
C SER A 146 -9.46 -1.03 -21.53
N ASP A 147 -9.36 -1.62 -22.73
CA ASP A 147 -9.72 -3.02 -23.00
C ASP A 147 -8.65 -4.04 -22.53
N LYS A 148 -7.71 -3.63 -21.66
CA LYS A 148 -6.60 -4.50 -21.19
C LYS A 148 -6.98 -5.38 -19.99
N GLY A 149 -8.23 -5.86 -19.93
CA GLY A 149 -8.68 -6.74 -18.85
C GLY A 149 -8.54 -8.22 -19.22
N VAL A 150 -7.56 -8.92 -18.62
CA VAL A 150 -7.32 -10.37 -18.83
C VAL A 150 -8.52 -11.25 -18.44
N PHE A 151 -9.44 -10.74 -17.61
CA PHE A 151 -10.61 -11.48 -17.12
C PHE A 151 -11.89 -11.10 -17.88
N SER A 152 -12.43 -12.05 -18.64
CA SER A 152 -13.73 -11.95 -19.30
C SER A 152 -14.86 -11.73 -18.28
N SER A 153 -15.93 -11.04 -18.68
CA SER A 153 -17.13 -10.82 -17.85
C SER A 153 -17.75 -12.11 -17.30
N ALA A 154 -17.58 -13.22 -18.02
CA ALA A 154 -18.03 -14.55 -17.62
C ALA A 154 -17.27 -15.08 -16.39
N SER A 155 -15.94 -14.95 -16.35
CA SER A 155 -15.11 -15.41 -15.22
C SER A 155 -15.48 -14.71 -13.90
N ARG A 156 -15.85 -13.43 -13.98
CA ARG A 156 -16.26 -12.61 -12.82
C ARG A 156 -17.62 -13.05 -12.26
N SER A 157 -18.55 -13.37 -13.15
CA SER A 157 -19.88 -13.84 -12.77
C SER A 157 -19.82 -15.22 -12.08
N ILE A 158 -18.93 -16.09 -12.55
CA ILE A 158 -18.71 -17.42 -11.96
C ILE A 158 -18.13 -17.31 -10.54
N VAL A 159 -17.10 -16.48 -10.33
CA VAL A 159 -16.51 -16.27 -9.00
C VAL A 159 -17.51 -15.69 -8.01
N PHE A 160 -18.38 -14.77 -8.47
CA PHE A 160 -19.44 -14.22 -7.63
C PHE A 160 -20.44 -15.27 -7.16
N VAL A 161 -20.97 -16.06 -8.10
CA VAL A 161 -21.95 -17.10 -7.80
C VAL A 161 -21.34 -18.15 -6.87
N LEU A 162 -20.08 -18.54 -7.11
CA LEU A 162 -19.39 -19.51 -6.26
C LEU A 162 -19.13 -18.97 -4.85
N SER A 163 -18.73 -17.70 -4.72
CA SER A 163 -18.57 -17.03 -3.42
C SER A 163 -19.89 -16.93 -2.64
N LEU A 164 -20.99 -16.57 -3.31
CA LEU A 164 -22.33 -16.53 -2.69
C LEU A 164 -22.81 -17.92 -2.25
N LEU A 165 -22.60 -18.95 -3.08
CA LEU A 165 -22.97 -20.32 -2.73
C LEU A 165 -22.18 -20.83 -1.52
N LEU A 166 -20.88 -20.54 -1.45
CA LEU A 166 -20.05 -20.90 -0.28
C LEU A 166 -20.50 -20.17 0.99
N ALA A 167 -20.81 -18.88 0.90
CA ALA A 167 -21.34 -18.13 2.04
C ALA A 167 -22.70 -18.67 2.50
N MET A 168 -23.61 -18.95 1.56
CA MET A 168 -24.92 -19.54 1.85
C MET A 168 -24.76 -20.93 2.51
N PHE A 169 -23.85 -21.75 1.99
CA PHE A 169 -23.54 -23.06 2.56
C PHE A 169 -22.96 -22.94 3.97
N MET A 170 -22.03 -22.00 4.21
CA MET A 170 -21.47 -21.79 5.53
C MET A 170 -22.52 -21.34 6.55
N VAL A 171 -23.42 -20.42 6.16
CA VAL A 171 -24.55 -19.97 7.01
C VAL A 171 -25.51 -21.14 7.29
N PHE A 172 -25.80 -21.96 6.27
CA PHE A 172 -26.63 -23.15 6.44
C PHE A 172 -26.00 -24.14 7.43
N VAL A 173 -24.70 -24.41 7.30
CA VAL A 173 -23.96 -25.25 8.24
C VAL A 173 -24.01 -24.65 9.66
N LEU A 174 -23.79 -23.35 9.82
CA LEU A 174 -23.88 -22.71 11.14
C LEU A 174 -25.29 -22.81 11.75
N PHE A 175 -26.34 -22.74 10.95
CA PHE A 175 -27.72 -22.81 11.43
C PHE A 175 -28.17 -24.25 11.76
N PHE A 176 -27.73 -25.24 10.97
CA PHE A 176 -28.18 -26.63 11.11
C PHE A 176 -27.20 -27.54 11.88
N LEU A 177 -25.90 -27.22 11.90
CA LEU A 177 -24.87 -27.96 12.65
C LEU A 177 -24.46 -27.31 13.96
N ALA A 178 -24.97 -26.12 14.34
CA ALA A 178 -24.83 -25.65 15.71
C ALA A 178 -25.85 -26.40 16.59
N PRO A 179 -25.46 -27.45 17.34
CA PRO A 179 -26.37 -28.03 18.31
C PRO A 179 -26.75 -26.91 19.27
N THR A 180 -28.05 -26.69 19.43
CA THR A 180 -28.60 -25.94 20.55
C THR A 180 -27.92 -26.44 21.81
N THR A 181 -26.96 -25.70 22.35
CA THR A 181 -26.52 -25.86 23.73
C THR A 181 -27.71 -25.42 24.57
N ALA A 182 -28.64 -26.35 24.73
CA ALA A 182 -29.74 -26.28 25.66
C ALA A 182 -29.10 -26.15 27.04
N ILE A 183 -28.91 -24.90 27.46
CA ILE A 183 -28.72 -24.51 28.84
C ILE A 183 -30.04 -24.86 29.52
N THR A 184 -30.18 -26.10 30.01
CA THR A 184 -31.19 -26.42 31.00
C THR A 184 -30.67 -25.96 32.36
N SER A 185 -30.81 -24.66 32.59
CA SER A 185 -30.75 -24.08 33.92
C SER A 185 -31.93 -24.58 34.75
N HIS A 186 -31.63 -25.35 35.80
CA HIS A 186 -32.07 -25.07 37.17
C HIS A 186 -33.54 -24.59 37.39
N ASP A 187 -34.44 -25.49 37.81
CA ASP A 187 -35.42 -25.20 38.88
C ASP A 187 -36.02 -26.53 39.43
N ARG A 188 -35.66 -26.91 40.65
CA ARG A 188 -36.46 -26.82 41.89
C ARG A 188 -37.62 -27.82 42.02
N THR A 189 -37.46 -28.71 43.00
CA THR A 189 -38.42 -29.02 44.06
C THR A 189 -39.89 -29.20 43.68
N ALA A 190 -40.41 -30.43 43.73
CA ALA A 190 -41.75 -30.77 44.23
C ALA A 190 -42.09 -32.26 44.07
N LEU A 191 -42.47 -32.91 45.19
CA LEU A 191 -43.30 -34.12 45.33
C LEU A 191 -42.77 -35.43 44.69
N THR A 192 -42.53 -36.54 45.39
CA THR A 192 -43.06 -37.14 46.64
C THR A 192 -42.04 -38.14 47.19
#